data_AF-A0A969J7U4-F1
#
_entry.id   AF-A0A969J7U4-F1
#
_cell.length_a   1.000
_cell.length_b   1.000
_cell.length_c   1.000
_cell.angle_alpha   90.00
_cell.angle_beta   90.00
_cell.angle_gamma   90.00
#
_symmetry.space_group_name_H-M   'P 1'
#
loop_
_entity.id
_entity.type
_entity.pdbx_description
1 polymer ?
#
loop_
_entity_poly.entity_id
_entity_poly.type
_entity_poly.pdbx_seq_one_letter_code
_entity_poly.pdbx_strand_id
1 'polypeptide(L)'
;MTLFHPEESTLIHFLKTYQPTPPSASSDLEERIMTAIDDSETVLAELNQSHRTSKHYLRSLRIAIALTAGLLTAWIGYGVYRPNQLSLREQQQLEDFIVSNWDEVMTGMSETEWLEVQESWAE
;
A
#
# COMPACT_ATOMS: atom_id res chain seq x y z
N MET A 1 -16.70 30.31 31.61
CA MET A 1 -17.74 29.34 31.23
C MET A 1 -17.24 28.61 30.00
N THR A 2 -16.78 27.38 30.17
CA THR A 2 -16.12 26.60 29.10
C THR A 2 -17.19 26.07 28.14
N LEU A 3 -17.17 26.61 26.91
CA LEU A 3 -17.93 26.16 25.75
C LEU A 3 -17.39 24.79 25.33
N PHE A 4 -17.92 23.71 25.93
CA PHE A 4 -17.68 22.37 25.41
C PHE A 4 -18.72 22.06 24.34
N HIS A 5 -18.29 21.59 23.17
CA HIS A 5 -19.18 21.18 22.08
C HIS A 5 -20.07 20.02 22.58
N PRO A 6 -21.34 19.88 22.17
CA PRO A 6 -22.20 18.73 22.56
C PRO A 6 -21.59 17.33 22.38
N GLU A 7 -20.64 17.17 21.47
CA GLU A 7 -19.89 15.91 21.29
C GLU A 7 -18.90 15.64 22.45
N GLU A 8 -18.33 16.70 23.02
CA GLU A 8 -17.38 16.61 24.13
C GLU A 8 -18.07 16.24 25.44
N SER A 9 -19.31 16.69 25.66
CA SER A 9 -20.08 16.28 26.84
C SER A 9 -20.43 14.78 26.80
N THR A 10 -20.75 14.26 25.61
CA THR A 10 -20.97 12.83 25.37
C THR A 10 -19.70 12.03 25.60
N LEU A 11 -18.57 12.50 25.10
CA LEU A 11 -17.25 11.88 25.31
C LEU A 11 -16.85 11.88 26.80
N ILE A 12 -17.03 13.01 27.49
CA ILE A 12 -16.74 13.12 28.92
C ILE A 12 -17.63 12.18 29.72
N HIS A 13 -18.92 12.07 29.36
CA HIS A 13 -19.83 11.13 30.01
C HIS A 13 -19.38 9.69 29.79
N PHE A 14 -19.08 9.31 28.55
CA PHE A 14 -18.55 7.99 28.20
C PHE A 14 -17.28 7.64 29.00
N LEU A 15 -16.30 8.54 29.04
CA LEU A 15 -15.04 8.32 29.76
C LEU A 15 -15.23 8.21 31.28
N LYS A 16 -16.22 8.92 31.84
CA LYS A 16 -16.57 8.79 33.27
C LYS A 16 -17.31 7.49 33.55
N THR A 17 -18.20 7.07 32.65
CA THR A 17 -18.96 5.82 32.78
C THR A 17 -18.04 4.60 32.68
N TYR A 18 -17.07 4.64 31.77
CA TYR A 18 -16.18 3.51 31.49
C TYR A 18 -14.75 3.75 32.00
N GLN A 19 -14.61 4.24 33.23
CA GLN A 19 -13.31 4.34 33.89
C GLN A 19 -12.99 3.03 34.63
N PRO A 20 -12.14 2.16 34.07
CA PRO A 20 -11.70 0.98 34.80
C PRO A 20 -10.89 1.42 36.02
N THR A 21 -11.02 0.69 37.12
CA THR A 21 -10.18 0.92 38.31
C THR A 21 -8.73 0.66 37.91
N PRO A 22 -7.80 1.60 38.14
CA PRO A 22 -6.41 1.37 37.85
C PRO A 22 -5.92 0.17 38.68
N PRO A 23 -5.07 -0.69 38.12
CA PRO A 23 -4.48 -1.78 38.89
C PRO A 23 -3.72 -1.20 40.08
N SER A 24 -3.76 -1.92 41.20
CA SER A 24 -2.94 -1.56 42.37
C SER A 24 -1.47 -1.52 41.94
N ALA A 25 -0.75 -0.46 42.35
CA ALA A 25 0.67 -0.34 42.07
C ALA A 25 1.40 -1.52 42.75
N SER A 26 1.87 -2.47 41.96
CA SER A 26 2.68 -3.56 42.47
C SER A 26 4.06 -3.04 42.82
N SER A 27 4.44 -3.13 44.09
CA SER A 27 5.76 -2.71 44.61
C SER A 27 6.94 -3.47 43.98
N ASP A 28 6.65 -4.63 43.38
CA ASP A 28 7.59 -5.53 42.72
C ASP A 28 7.76 -5.22 41.21
N LEU A 29 7.01 -4.25 40.66
CA LEU A 29 7.09 -3.94 39.22
C LEU A 29 8.47 -3.43 38.82
N GLU A 30 9.05 -2.56 39.65
CA GLU A 30 10.35 -1.96 39.39
C GLU A 30 11.46 -3.02 39.41
N GLU A 31 11.46 -3.88 40.43
CA GLU A 31 12.42 -4.98 40.53
C GLU A 31 12.33 -5.92 39.32
N ARG A 32 11.11 -6.30 38.91
CA ARG A 32 10.90 -7.13 37.72
C ARG A 32 11.33 -6.46 36.42
N ILE A 33 11.17 -5.15 36.28
CA ILE A 33 11.65 -4.41 35.11
C ILE A 33 13.17 -4.40 35.08
N MET A 34 13.83 -4.15 36.22
CA MET A 34 15.28 -4.15 36.32
C MET A 34 15.88 -5.52 36.00
N THR A 35 15.31 -6.59 36.56
CA THR A 35 15.74 -7.96 36.23
C THR A 35 15.54 -8.28 34.74
N ALA A 36 14.42 -7.85 34.14
CA ALA A 36 14.17 -8.08 32.72
C ALA A 36 15.14 -7.31 31.80
N ILE A 37 15.60 -6.12 32.22
CA ILE A 37 16.61 -5.36 31.49
C ILE A 37 17.97 -6.07 31.56
N ASP A 38 18.39 -6.50 32.75
CA ASP A 38 19.65 -7.22 32.95
C ASP A 38 19.66 -8.54 32.16
N ASP A 39 18.55 -9.29 32.17
CA ASP A 39 18.37 -10.50 31.38
C ASP A 39 18.39 -10.20 29.87
N SER A 40 17.83 -9.07 29.43
CA SER A 40 17.87 -8.68 28.01
C SER A 40 19.29 -8.34 27.53
N GLU A 41 20.13 -7.76 28.38
CA GLU A 41 21.51 -7.41 28.04
C GLU A 41 22.38 -8.66 27.87
N THR A 42 22.16 -9.68 28.71
CA THR A 42 22.84 -10.98 28.57
C THR A 42 22.42 -11.72 27.29
N VAL A 43 21.13 -11.68 26.94
CA VAL A 43 20.61 -12.26 25.68
C VAL A 43 21.20 -11.55 24.45
N LEU A 44 21.31 -10.22 24.48
CA LEU A 44 21.93 -9.46 23.39
C LEU A 44 23.44 -9.75 23.26
N ALA A 45 24.13 -9.99 24.39
CA ALA A 45 25.53 -10.40 24.38
C ALA A 45 25.72 -11.80 23.78
N GLU A 46 24.84 -12.76 24.07
CA GLU A 46 24.86 -14.10 23.46
C GLU A 46 24.52 -14.08 21.95
N LEU A 47 23.53 -13.29 21.54
CA LEU A 47 23.17 -13.13 20.12
C LEU A 47 24.31 -12.51 19.29
N ASN A 48 25.10 -11.63 19.89
CA ASN A 48 26.26 -11.02 19.23
C ASN A 48 27.46 -11.98 19.11
N GLN A 49 27.60 -12.96 20.00
CA GLN A 49 28.63 -14.01 19.86
C GLN A 49 28.28 -15.02 18.75
N SER A 50 27.01 -15.33 18.55
CA SER A 50 26.51 -16.21 17.47
C SER A 50 26.74 -15.64 16.07
N HIS A 51 26.78 -14.31 15.92
CA HIS A 51 26.92 -13.64 14.61
C HIS A 51 28.32 -13.77 13.96
N ARG A 52 29.34 -14.27 14.68
CA ARG A 52 30.69 -14.45 14.10
C ARG A 52 30.78 -15.57 13.04
N THR A 53 29.79 -16.46 12.92
CA THR A 53 29.76 -17.54 11.92
C THR A 53 28.93 -17.22 10.66
N SER A 54 28.32 -16.03 10.59
CA SER A 54 27.19 -15.74 9.67
C SER A 54 27.55 -15.13 8.30
N LYS A 55 28.82 -15.10 7.87
CA LYS A 55 29.15 -14.55 6.53
C LYS A 55 28.61 -15.42 5.38
N HIS A 56 28.55 -16.74 5.56
CA HIS A 56 28.00 -17.66 4.57
C HIS A 56 26.48 -17.65 4.55
N TYR A 57 25.86 -17.58 5.73
CA TYR A 57 24.40 -17.52 5.88
C TYR A 57 23.81 -16.22 5.30
N LEU A 58 24.45 -15.08 5.54
CA LEU A 58 24.02 -13.80 4.95
C LEU A 58 24.18 -13.78 3.42
N ARG A 59 25.18 -14.48 2.87
CA ARG A 59 25.33 -14.65 1.42
C ARG A 59 24.22 -15.54 0.84
N SER A 60 23.93 -16.68 1.46
CA SER A 60 22.85 -17.57 1.01
C SER A 60 21.48 -16.91 1.13
N LEU A 61 21.25 -16.11 2.18
CA LEU A 61 20.00 -15.36 2.36
C LEU A 61 19.80 -14.32 1.25
N ARG A 62 20.85 -13.59 0.86
CA ARG A 62 20.77 -12.63 -0.25
C ARG A 62 20.47 -13.31 -1.59
N ILE A 63 21.08 -14.47 -1.84
CA ILE A 63 20.82 -15.27 -3.05
C ILE A 63 19.37 -15.76 -3.04
N ALA A 64 18.88 -16.26 -1.90
CA ALA A 64 17.50 -16.71 -1.76
C ALA A 64 16.49 -15.59 -2.01
N ILE A 65 16.72 -14.39 -1.44
CA ILE A 65 15.87 -13.21 -1.64
C ILE A 65 15.87 -12.77 -3.12
N ALA A 66 17.03 -12.76 -3.78
CA ALA A 66 17.12 -12.40 -5.20
C ALA A 66 16.35 -13.41 -6.09
N LEU A 67 16.45 -14.71 -5.79
CA LEU A 67 15.75 -15.75 -6.52
C LEU A 67 14.23 -15.69 -6.30
N THR A 68 13.77 -15.47 -5.06
CA THR A 68 12.32 -15.36 -4.78
C THR A 68 11.73 -14.09 -5.36
N ALA A 69 12.43 -12.96 -5.31
CA ALA A 69 12.00 -11.72 -5.96
C ALA A 69 11.91 -11.87 -7.48
N GLY A 70 12.88 -12.55 -8.11
CA GLY A 70 12.84 -12.87 -9.53
C GLY A 70 11.67 -13.77 -9.91
N LEU A 71 11.41 -14.82 -9.11
CA LEU A 71 10.32 -15.75 -9.34
C LEU A 71 8.94 -15.08 -9.17
N LEU A 72 8.77 -14.25 -8.14
CA LEU A 72 7.53 -13.50 -7.91
C LEU A 72 7.28 -12.49 -9.03
N THR A 73 8.30 -11.76 -9.47
CA THR A 73 8.18 -10.81 -10.58
C THR A 73 7.83 -11.53 -11.88
N ALA A 74 8.46 -12.68 -12.14
CA ALA A 74 8.13 -13.51 -13.30
C ALA A 74 6.72 -14.10 -13.23
N TRP A 75 6.26 -14.51 -12.05
CA TRP A 75 4.92 -15.09 -11.84
C TRP A 75 3.80 -14.06 -11.96
N ILE A 76 3.98 -12.89 -11.33
CA ILE A 76 3.05 -11.76 -11.45
C ILE A 76 3.02 -11.28 -12.90
N GLY A 77 4.18 -11.18 -13.55
CA GLY A 77 4.26 -10.91 -14.99
C GLY A 77 3.51 -11.95 -15.82
N TYR A 78 3.69 -13.25 -15.55
CA TYR A 78 3.00 -14.32 -16.28
C TYR A 78 1.48 -14.28 -16.09
N GLY A 79 1.00 -13.95 -14.89
CA GLY A 79 -0.42 -13.78 -14.61
C GLY A 79 -1.03 -12.55 -15.29
N VAL A 80 -0.29 -11.44 -15.34
CA VAL A 80 -0.73 -10.19 -16.00
C VAL A 80 -0.70 -10.32 -17.53
N TYR A 81 0.22 -11.11 -18.10
CA TYR A 81 0.34 -11.32 -19.54
C TYR A 81 -0.54 -12.45 -20.10
N ARG A 82 -1.31 -13.17 -19.27
CA ARG A 82 -2.43 -13.96 -19.77
C ARG A 82 -3.68 -13.08 -19.75
N PRO A 83 -4.03 -12.40 -20.86
CA PRO A 83 -5.36 -11.81 -20.95
C PRO A 83 -6.39 -12.94 -20.74
N ASN A 84 -7.40 -12.68 -19.91
CA ASN A 84 -8.59 -13.53 -19.90
C ASN A 84 -9.06 -13.67 -21.35
N GLN A 85 -9.28 -14.92 -21.79
CA GLN A 85 -9.84 -15.16 -23.10
C GLN A 85 -11.21 -14.47 -23.13
N LEU A 86 -11.30 -13.37 -23.89
CA LEU A 86 -12.55 -12.66 -24.12
C LEU A 86 -13.55 -13.64 -24.71
N SER A 87 -14.78 -13.63 -24.22
CA SER A 87 -15.85 -14.36 -24.88
C SER A 87 -16.03 -13.80 -26.30
N LEU A 88 -16.50 -14.62 -27.24
CA LEU A 88 -16.76 -14.22 -28.63
C LEU A 88 -17.57 -12.91 -28.74
N ARG A 89 -18.47 -12.68 -27.78
CA ARG A 89 -19.29 -11.47 -27.70
C ARG A 89 -18.50 -10.24 -27.28
N GLU A 90 -17.62 -10.36 -26.28
CA GLU A 90 -16.79 -9.24 -25.80
C GLU A 90 -15.73 -8.88 -26.84
N GLN A 91 -15.20 -9.88 -27.56
CA GLN A 91 -14.31 -9.65 -28.70
C GLN A 91 -15.02 -8.85 -29.80
N GLN A 92 -16.25 -9.24 -30.17
CA GLN A 92 -17.00 -8.55 -31.22
C GLN A 92 -17.36 -7.11 -30.82
N GLN A 93 -17.71 -6.87 -29.55
CA GLN A 93 -17.94 -5.52 -29.04
C GLN A 93 -16.68 -4.65 -29.07
N LEU A 94 -15.51 -5.23 -28.81
CA LEU A 94 -14.24 -4.51 -28.87
C LEU A 94 -13.85 -4.17 -30.31
N GLU A 95 -14.04 -5.11 -31.24
CA GLU A 95 -13.81 -4.90 -32.67
C GLU A 95 -14.73 -3.78 -33.21
N ASP A 96 -16.02 -3.84 -32.88
CA ASP A 96 -16.99 -2.80 -33.26
C ASP A 96 -16.61 -1.42 -32.69
N PHE A 97 -16.15 -1.35 -31.43
CA PHE A 97 -15.71 -0.11 -30.80
C PHE A 97 -14.45 0.47 -31.45
N ILE A 98 -13.49 -0.38 -31.81
CA ILE A 98 -12.25 0.07 -32.48
C ILE A 98 -12.59 0.62 -33.87
N VAL A 99 -13.45 -0.08 -34.63
CA VAL A 99 -13.89 0.38 -35.96
C VAL A 99 -14.63 1.70 -35.85
N SER A 100 -15.56 1.84 -34.91
CA SER A 100 -16.34 3.08 -34.77
C SER A 100 -15.46 4.27 -34.34
N ASN A 101 -14.52 4.07 -33.42
CA ASN A 101 -13.61 5.14 -32.99
C ASN A 101 -12.66 5.55 -34.12
N TRP A 102 -12.15 4.57 -34.87
CA TRP A 102 -11.23 4.87 -35.97
C TRP A 102 -11.94 5.61 -37.11
N ASP A 103 -13.18 5.23 -37.40
CA ASP A 103 -14.04 5.91 -38.38
C ASP A 103 -14.38 7.33 -37.94
N GLU A 104 -14.72 7.54 -36.67
CA GLU A 104 -15.00 8.87 -36.10
C GLU A 104 -13.78 9.80 -36.15
N VAL A 105 -12.60 9.30 -35.77
CA VAL A 105 -11.35 10.09 -35.82
C VAL A 105 -10.96 10.45 -37.24
N MET A 106 -11.14 9.53 -38.20
CA MET A 106 -10.79 9.81 -39.61
C MET A 106 -11.83 10.68 -40.31
N THR A 107 -13.11 10.55 -39.96
CA THR A 107 -14.19 11.37 -40.53
C THR A 107 -14.17 12.78 -39.94
N GLY A 108 -13.89 12.92 -38.65
CA GLY A 108 -13.73 14.22 -37.97
C GLY A 108 -12.47 14.98 -38.35
N MET A 109 -11.47 14.34 -38.98
CA MET A 109 -10.32 15.03 -39.60
C MET A 109 -10.62 15.61 -40.99
N SER A 110 -11.78 15.29 -41.58
CA SER A 110 -12.16 15.77 -42.92
C SER A 110 -13.00 17.07 -42.91
N GLU A 111 -13.59 17.45 -41.77
CA GLU A 111 -14.19 18.77 -41.58
C GLU A 111 -13.11 19.76 -41.17
N THR A 112 -12.46 20.35 -42.17
CA THR A 112 -11.64 21.55 -42.05
C THR A 112 -12.51 22.75 -41.66
N GLU A 113 -13.04 22.77 -40.43
CA GLU A 113 -13.67 23.96 -39.79
C GLU A 113 -12.60 24.95 -39.28
N TRP A 114 -11.31 24.62 -39.44
CA TRP A 114 -10.20 25.44 -38.97
C TRP A 114 -9.80 26.58 -39.93
N LEU A 115 -10.38 26.68 -41.13
CA LEU A 115 -10.05 27.73 -42.09
C LEU A 115 -10.95 28.97 -42.02
N GLU A 116 -12.09 28.95 -41.33
CA GLU A 116 -13.02 30.08 -41.33
C GLU A 116 -12.78 31.08 -40.17
N VAL A 117 -12.08 30.67 -39.11
CA VAL A 117 -11.85 31.52 -37.92
C VAL A 117 -10.74 32.57 -38.14
N GLN A 118 -9.91 32.43 -39.17
CA GLN A 118 -8.75 33.31 -39.36
C GLN A 118 -9.03 34.57 -40.22
N GLU A 119 -10.16 34.68 -40.92
CA GLU A 119 -10.49 35.87 -41.73
C GLU A 119 -11.27 36.96 -40.97
N SER A 120 -11.88 36.67 -39.81
CA SER A 120 -12.74 37.65 -39.10
C SER A 120 -11.98 38.66 -38.22
N TRP A 121 -10.65 38.71 -38.28
CA TRP A 121 -9.82 39.62 -37.47
C TRP A 121 -9.14 40.73 -38.29
N ALA A 122 -9.51 40.90 -39.57
CA ALA A 122 -8.85 41.83 -40.49
C ALA A 122 -9.79 42.84 -41.17
N GLU A 123 -10.84 43.30 -40.50
CA GLU A 123 -11.58 44.54 -40.86
C GLU A 123 -11.70 45.50 -39.68
#